data_AF-A0A022KVB9-F1
#
_entry.id   AF-A0A022KVB9-F1
#
_cell.length_a   1.000
_cell.length_b   1.000
_cell.length_c   1.000
_cell.angle_alpha   90.00
_cell.angle_beta   90.00
_cell.angle_gamma   90.00
#
_symmetry.space_group_name_H-M   'P 1'
#
loop_
_entity.id
_entity.type
_entity.pdbx_description
1 polymer ?
#
loop_
_entity_poly.entity_id
_entity_poly.type
_entity_poly.pdbx_seq_one_letter_code
_entity_poly.pdbx_strand_id
1 'polypeptide(L)'
;MRASARIFWILAIFFLIVGIAYGLLTGLYEPLGIETVGFPAILALAGLAAMIALYLSLNNRKFGTRPEDQLDAEVEDEAGVQGSFAPYSWWPLWASLGAALVFLGVAAGWWIAAFGVIIACYGVIGWVMEFSTGQYEH
;
A
#
# COMPACT_ATOMS: atom_id res chain seq x y z
N MET A 1 -1.03 -9.56 14.61
CA MET A 1 -0.40 -9.85 13.30
C MET A 1 -0.43 -11.30 12.79
N ARG A 2 -0.49 -12.36 13.62
CA ARG A 2 -0.46 -13.77 13.08
C ARG A 2 -1.63 -14.07 12.15
N ALA A 3 -2.83 -13.65 12.54
CA ALA A 3 -4.04 -13.82 11.73
C ALA A 3 -3.93 -13.05 10.42
N SER A 4 -3.52 -11.78 10.48
CA SER A 4 -3.32 -10.91 9.31
C SER A 4 -2.33 -11.53 8.30
N ALA A 5 -1.19 -12.05 8.77
CA ALA A 5 -0.21 -12.72 7.90
C ALA A 5 -0.79 -13.98 7.23
N ARG A 6 -1.57 -14.79 7.97
CA ARG A 6 -2.21 -16.00 7.41
C ARG A 6 -3.23 -15.67 6.32
N ILE A 7 -4.03 -14.61 6.50
CA ILE A 7 -5.01 -14.18 5.50
C ILE A 7 -4.30 -13.88 4.17
N PHE A 8 -3.21 -13.11 4.20
CA PHE A 8 -2.47 -12.79 2.99
C PHE A 8 -1.74 -14.00 2.38
N TRP A 9 -1.27 -14.97 3.19
CA TRP A 9 -0.74 -16.23 2.66
C TRP A 9 -1.81 -17.05 1.93
N ILE A 10 -3.02 -17.13 2.48
CA ILE A 10 -4.15 -17.81 1.83
C ILE A 10 -4.46 -17.13 0.49
N LEU A 11 -4.53 -15.79 0.47
CA LEU A 11 -4.76 -15.03 -0.76
C LEU A 11 -3.64 -15.23 -1.79
N ALA A 12 -2.38 -15.21 -1.36
CA ALA A 12 -1.24 -15.43 -2.25
C ALA A 12 -1.30 -16.80 -2.91
N ILE A 13 -1.57 -17.86 -2.14
CA ILE A 13 -1.72 -19.23 -2.66
C ILE A 13 -2.93 -19.31 -3.59
N PHE A 14 -4.06 -18.73 -3.21
CA PHE A 14 -5.27 -18.71 -4.04
C PHE A 14 -5.01 -18.04 -5.39
N PHE A 15 -4.46 -16.82 -5.41
CA PHE A 15 -4.17 -16.10 -6.65
C PHE A 15 -3.10 -16.80 -7.48
N LEU A 16 -2.13 -17.47 -6.85
CA LEU A 16 -1.14 -18.26 -7.58
C LEU A 16 -1.80 -19.46 -8.28
N ILE A 17 -2.64 -20.21 -7.58
CA ILE A 17 -3.38 -21.35 -8.15
C ILE A 17 -4.29 -20.88 -9.28
N VAL A 18 -5.06 -19.82 -9.05
CA VAL A 18 -5.96 -19.24 -10.06
C VAL A 18 -5.16 -18.72 -11.26
N GLY A 19 -4.05 -18.04 -11.04
CA GLY A 19 -3.19 -17.52 -12.11
C GLY A 19 -2.61 -18.64 -12.97
N ILE A 20 -2.12 -19.72 -12.36
CA ILE A 20 -1.63 -20.91 -13.09
C ILE A 20 -2.77 -21.55 -13.86
N ALA A 21 -3.92 -21.80 -13.22
CA ALA A 21 -5.08 -22.39 -13.89
C ALA A 21 -5.55 -21.53 -15.07
N TYR A 22 -5.60 -20.21 -14.89
CA TYR A 22 -5.99 -19.25 -15.92
C TYR A 22 -5.01 -19.26 -17.10
N GLY A 23 -3.70 -19.23 -16.85
CA GLY A 23 -2.69 -19.33 -17.89
C GLY A 23 -2.74 -20.65 -18.67
N LEU A 24 -3.02 -21.77 -18.00
CA LEU A 24 -3.19 -23.07 -18.64
C LEU A 24 -4.47 -23.13 -19.49
N LEU A 25 -5.60 -22.65 -18.96
CA LEU A 25 -6.88 -22.66 -19.68
C LEU A 25 -6.84 -21.78 -20.93
N THR A 26 -6.32 -20.57 -20.81
CA THR A 26 -6.17 -19.65 -21.96
C THR A 26 -5.20 -20.24 -22.98
N GLY A 27 -4.05 -20.76 -22.54
CA GLY A 27 -3.09 -21.42 -23.43
C GLY A 27 -3.63 -22.64 -24.20
N LEU A 28 -4.60 -23.37 -23.65
CA LEU A 28 -5.17 -24.58 -24.27
C LEU A 28 -6.41 -24.32 -25.13
N TYR A 29 -7.27 -23.38 -24.72
CA TYR A 29 -8.59 -23.17 -25.32
C TYR A 29 -8.70 -21.90 -26.16
N GLU A 30 -7.74 -20.97 -26.03
CA GLU A 30 -7.82 -19.68 -26.71
C GLU A 30 -7.02 -19.69 -28.03
N PRO A 31 -7.57 -19.16 -29.14
CA PRO A 31 -6.93 -19.27 -30.46
C PRO A 31 -5.55 -18.61 -30.57
N LEU A 32 -5.27 -17.63 -29.69
CA LEU A 32 -4.06 -16.83 -29.69
C LEU A 32 -3.03 -17.29 -28.63
N GLY A 33 -3.30 -18.39 -27.93
CA GLY A 33 -2.49 -18.88 -26.82
C GLY A 33 -2.80 -18.17 -25.51
N ILE A 34 -1.82 -18.08 -24.60
CA ILE A 34 -2.00 -17.51 -23.26
C ILE A 34 -2.44 -16.04 -23.34
N GLU A 35 -3.50 -15.70 -22.61
CA GLU A 35 -4.00 -14.32 -22.49
C GLU A 35 -2.99 -13.46 -21.71
N THR A 36 -2.52 -12.36 -22.31
CA THR A 36 -1.35 -11.61 -21.81
C THR A 36 -1.69 -10.43 -20.92
N VAL A 37 -2.96 -10.09 -20.70
CA VAL A 37 -3.36 -8.93 -19.88
C VAL A 37 -3.72 -9.40 -18.46
N GLY A 38 -4.67 -10.31 -18.34
CA GLY A 38 -5.12 -10.94 -17.10
C GLY A 38 -4.09 -11.87 -16.48
N PHE A 39 -3.40 -12.72 -17.24
CA PHE A 39 -2.42 -13.67 -16.68
C PHE A 39 -1.33 -12.99 -15.83
N PRO A 40 -0.56 -12.01 -16.35
CA PRO A 40 0.45 -11.34 -15.53
C PRO A 40 -0.17 -10.49 -14.41
N ALA A 41 -1.37 -9.94 -14.60
CA ALA A 41 -2.04 -9.18 -13.54
C ALA A 41 -2.39 -10.07 -12.33
N ILE A 42 -2.89 -11.28 -12.55
CA ILE A 42 -3.21 -12.24 -11.48
C ILE A 42 -1.92 -12.71 -10.78
N LEU A 43 -0.83 -12.94 -11.54
CA LEU A 43 0.46 -13.27 -10.94
C LEU A 43 1.03 -12.10 -10.13
N ALA A 44 0.86 -10.86 -10.58
CA ALA A 44 1.25 -9.67 -9.83
C ALA A 44 0.44 -9.52 -8.54
N LEU A 45 -0.86 -9.85 -8.56
CA LEU A 45 -1.70 -9.91 -7.34
C LEU A 45 -1.23 -10.99 -6.37
N ALA A 46 -0.85 -12.17 -6.86
CA ALA A 46 -0.26 -13.22 -6.04
C ALA A 46 1.06 -12.74 -5.40
N GLY A 47 1.91 -12.07 -6.18
CA GLY A 47 3.16 -11.47 -5.70
C GLY A 47 2.95 -10.37 -4.65
N LEU A 48 1.97 -9.49 -4.85
CA LEU A 48 1.60 -8.44 -3.90
C LEU A 48 1.11 -9.04 -2.57
N ALA A 49 0.21 -10.03 -2.63
CA ALA A 49 -0.28 -10.73 -1.44
C ALA A 49 0.86 -11.45 -0.72
N ALA A 50 1.76 -12.11 -1.46
CA ALA A 50 2.94 -12.77 -0.90
C ALA A 50 3.89 -11.78 -0.23
N MET A 51 4.14 -10.61 -0.83
CA MET A 51 4.99 -9.57 -0.28
C MET A 51 4.45 -9.06 1.07
N ILE A 52 3.15 -8.79 1.14
CA ILE A 52 2.49 -8.37 2.39
C ILE A 52 2.55 -9.50 3.43
N ALA A 53 2.25 -10.74 3.04
CA ALA A 53 2.29 -11.90 3.92
C ALA A 53 3.68 -12.14 4.51
N LEU A 54 4.73 -12.04 3.67
CA LEU A 54 6.13 -12.18 4.07
C LEU A 54 6.52 -11.09 5.05
N TYR A 55 6.23 -9.83 4.75
CA TYR A 55 6.52 -8.71 5.64
C TYR A 55 5.89 -8.90 7.02
N LEU A 56 4.58 -9.21 7.09
CA LEU A 56 3.88 -9.44 8.35
C LEU A 56 4.41 -10.68 9.09
N SER A 57 4.79 -11.73 8.37
CA SER A 57 5.38 -12.94 8.94
C SER A 57 6.74 -12.65 9.58
N LEU A 58 7.59 -11.87 8.92
CA LEU A 58 8.88 -11.42 9.45
C LEU A 58 8.69 -10.52 10.68
N ASN A 59 7.72 -9.61 10.62
CA ASN A 59 7.41 -8.70 11.73
C ASN A 59 6.94 -9.48 12.97
N ASN A 60 6.02 -10.43 12.79
CA ASN A 60 5.55 -11.30 13.87
C ASN A 60 6.66 -12.17 14.46
N ARG A 61 7.62 -12.64 13.65
CA ARG A 61 8.80 -13.37 14.15
C ARG A 61 9.71 -12.49 15.00
N LYS A 62 9.84 -11.21 14.65
CA LYS A 62 10.73 -10.26 15.33
C LYS A 62 10.15 -9.71 16.63
N PHE A 63 8.87 -9.36 16.66
CA PHE A 63 8.25 -8.63 17.77
C PHE A 63 7.29 -9.46 18.64
N GLY A 64 6.98 -10.71 18.24
CA GLY A 64 6.12 -11.61 19.01
C GLY A 64 4.63 -11.27 18.93
N THR A 65 3.84 -11.85 19.84
CA THR A 65 2.40 -11.63 19.95
C THR A 65 2.11 -10.34 20.70
N ARG A 66 1.27 -9.49 20.11
CA ARG A 66 0.78 -8.25 20.71
C ARG A 66 -0.52 -8.50 21.49
N PRO A 67 -0.94 -7.58 22.39
CA PRO A 67 -2.22 -7.69 23.07
C PRO A 67 -3.41 -7.80 22.09
N GLU A 68 -3.38 -7.07 20.96
CA GLU A 68 -4.34 -7.22 19.84
C GLU A 68 -4.51 -8.66 19.28
N ASP A 69 -3.56 -9.57 19.50
CA ASP A 69 -3.61 -10.97 19.05
C ASP A 69 -4.02 -11.95 20.17
N GLN A 70 -4.18 -11.50 21.41
CA GLN A 70 -4.54 -12.31 22.57
C GLN A 70 -6.05 -12.29 22.81
N LEU A 71 -6.63 -13.45 23.13
CA LEU A 71 -8.08 -13.59 23.35
C LEU A 71 -8.51 -13.16 24.75
N ASP A 72 -7.55 -13.11 25.67
CA ASP A 72 -7.66 -12.81 27.09
C ASP A 72 -6.91 -11.53 27.48
N ALA A 73 -6.59 -10.67 26.49
CA ALA A 73 -5.94 -9.38 26.74
C ALA A 73 -6.85 -8.46 27.56
N GLU A 74 -6.28 -7.82 28.57
CA GLU A 74 -6.98 -6.80 29.37
C GLU A 74 -6.73 -5.40 28.78
N VAL A 75 -7.62 -4.44 29.06
CA VAL A 75 -7.47 -3.06 28.54
C VAL A 75 -6.16 -2.41 29.01
N GLU A 76 -5.66 -2.82 30.18
CA GLU A 76 -4.41 -2.28 30.75
C GLU A 76 -3.15 -2.73 29.98
N ASP A 77 -3.23 -3.82 29.19
CA ASP A 77 -2.09 -4.36 28.44
C ASP A 77 -1.61 -3.42 27.32
N GLU A 78 -2.44 -2.46 26.90
CA GLU A 78 -2.11 -1.41 25.92
C GLU A 78 -2.20 0.02 26.48
N ALA A 79 -2.03 0.20 27.80
CA ALA A 79 -2.10 1.51 28.46
C ALA A 79 -0.95 2.50 28.10
N GLY A 80 -0.02 2.10 27.24
CA GLY A 80 1.11 2.93 26.80
C GLY A 80 0.73 4.06 25.84
N VAL A 81 1.69 4.95 25.57
CA VAL A 81 1.55 5.99 24.55
C VAL A 81 1.58 5.35 23.15
N GLN A 82 0.48 5.49 22.40
CA GLN A 82 0.31 4.87 21.07
C GLN A 82 1.22 5.44 19.98
N GLY A 83 1.65 6.71 20.13
CA GLY A 83 2.51 7.39 19.17
C GLY A 83 2.19 8.87 19.08
N SER A 84 2.80 9.54 18.09
CA SER A 84 2.49 10.92 17.73
C SER A 84 1.51 10.94 16.56
N PHE A 85 0.47 11.77 16.66
CA PHE A 85 -0.52 11.97 15.61
C PHE A 85 -0.62 13.45 15.29
N ALA A 86 -0.74 13.79 14.00
CA ALA A 86 -0.97 15.16 13.57
C ALA A 86 -2.39 15.60 14.01
N PRO A 87 -2.54 16.66 14.83
CA PRO A 87 -3.87 17.14 15.23
C PRO A 87 -4.64 17.77 14.05
N TYR A 88 -3.91 18.36 13.11
CA TYR A 88 -4.39 18.81 11.81
C TYR A 88 -3.21 18.87 10.83
N SER A 89 -3.49 18.80 9.53
CA SER A 89 -2.49 19.04 8.48
C SER A 89 -3.19 19.44 7.20
N TRP A 90 -2.74 20.53 6.57
CA TRP A 90 -3.26 21.00 5.28
C TRP A 90 -2.44 20.49 4.09
N TRP A 91 -1.28 19.89 4.33
CA TRP A 91 -0.40 19.40 3.28
C TRP A 91 -0.98 18.28 2.40
N PRO A 92 -1.78 17.33 2.93
CA PRO A 92 -2.47 16.33 2.10
C PRO A 92 -3.38 16.95 1.02
N LEU A 93 -3.95 18.14 1.30
CA LEU A 93 -4.78 18.86 0.34
C LEU A 93 -3.94 19.34 -0.85
N TRP A 94 -2.75 19.91 -0.59
CA TRP A 94 -1.85 20.36 -1.65
C TRP A 94 -1.30 19.20 -2.48
N ALA A 95 -0.94 18.09 -1.82
CA ALA A 95 -0.48 16.89 -2.50
C ALA A 95 -1.58 16.30 -3.40
N SER A 96 -2.83 16.23 -2.93
CA SER A 96 -3.96 15.71 -3.71
C SER A 96 -4.37 16.66 -4.84
N LEU A 97 -4.34 17.98 -4.63
CA LEU A 97 -4.57 18.98 -5.68
C LEU A 97 -3.52 18.88 -6.79
N GLY A 98 -2.24 18.76 -6.43
CA GLY A 98 -1.16 18.56 -7.39
C GLY A 98 -1.35 17.28 -8.21
N ALA A 99 -1.66 16.16 -7.56
CA ALA A 99 -1.96 14.90 -8.24
C ALA A 99 -3.17 15.04 -9.18
N ALA A 100 -4.26 15.67 -8.74
CA ALA A 100 -5.44 15.92 -9.56
C ALA A 100 -5.11 16.75 -10.82
N LEU A 101 -4.26 17.77 -10.70
CA LEU A 101 -3.80 18.58 -11.83
C LEU A 101 -2.91 17.77 -12.80
N VAL A 102 -2.09 16.84 -12.31
CA VAL A 102 -1.32 15.92 -13.17
C VAL A 102 -2.26 15.06 -14.02
N PHE A 103 -3.28 14.46 -13.40
CA PHE A 103 -4.29 13.69 -14.14
C PHE A 103 -5.13 14.56 -15.08
N LEU A 104 -5.49 15.78 -14.67
CA LEU A 104 -6.19 16.74 -15.52
C LEU A 104 -5.35 17.10 -16.76
N GLY A 105 -4.03 17.22 -16.61
CA GLY A 105 -3.14 17.54 -17.72
C GLY A 105 -3.17 16.51 -18.85
N VAL A 106 -3.48 15.23 -18.56
CA VAL A 106 -3.66 14.20 -19.59
C VAL A 106 -4.86 14.53 -20.50
N ALA A 107 -5.92 15.12 -19.95
CA ALA A 107 -7.15 15.46 -20.68
C ALA A 107 -7.17 16.88 -21.25
N ALA A 108 -6.67 17.87 -20.50
CA ALA A 108 -6.78 19.30 -20.82
C ALA A 108 -5.48 19.92 -21.39
N GLY A 109 -4.35 19.23 -21.29
CA GLY A 109 -3.07 19.64 -21.88
C GLY A 109 -1.87 19.41 -20.96
N TRP A 110 -0.80 18.86 -21.53
CA TRP A 110 0.41 18.43 -20.80
C TRP A 110 1.10 19.55 -19.99
N TRP A 111 0.94 20.81 -20.38
CA TRP A 111 1.51 21.94 -19.64
C TRP A 111 0.90 22.08 -18.23
N ILE A 112 -0.37 21.70 -18.03
CA ILE A 112 -1.03 21.70 -16.72
C ILE A 112 -0.39 20.64 -15.81
N ALA A 113 0.00 19.49 -16.38
CA ALA A 113 0.65 18.44 -15.62
C ALA A 113 1.98 18.90 -15.01
N ALA A 114 2.76 19.72 -15.72
CA ALA A 114 4.00 20.30 -15.19
C ALA A 114 3.75 21.14 -13.92
N PHE A 115 2.70 21.99 -13.92
CA PHE A 115 2.30 22.74 -12.72
C PHE A 115 1.75 21.82 -11.62
N GLY A 116 1.00 20.78 -11.98
CA GLY A 116 0.53 19.77 -11.05
C GLY A 116 1.66 19.07 -10.31
N VAL A 117 2.74 18.69 -11.01
CA VAL A 117 3.95 18.10 -10.41
C VAL A 117 4.60 19.06 -9.41
N ILE A 118 4.74 20.35 -9.76
CA ILE A 118 5.33 21.34 -8.85
C ILE A 118 4.51 21.44 -7.55
N ILE A 119 3.18 21.55 -7.67
CA ILE A 119 2.28 21.63 -6.52
C ILE A 119 2.30 20.34 -5.69
N ALA A 120 2.33 19.17 -6.35
CA ALA A 120 2.41 17.88 -5.68
C ALA A 120 3.71 17.74 -4.89
N CYS A 121 4.85 18.10 -5.50
CA CYS A 121 6.15 18.09 -4.82
C CYS A 121 6.17 19.04 -3.63
N TYR A 122 5.63 20.25 -3.78
CA TYR A 122 5.49 21.20 -2.67
C TYR A 122 4.64 20.63 -1.54
N GLY A 123 3.48 20.04 -1.86
CA GLY A 123 2.61 19.39 -0.88
C GLY A 123 3.29 18.22 -0.15
N VAL A 124 4.00 17.35 -0.87
CA VAL A 124 4.70 16.20 -0.29
C VAL A 124 5.88 16.63 0.58
N ILE A 125 6.71 17.56 0.11
CA ILE A 125 7.84 18.08 0.89
C ILE A 125 7.34 18.74 2.17
N GLY A 126 6.33 19.60 2.06
CA GLY A 126 5.71 20.24 3.22
C GLY A 126 5.14 19.20 4.20
N TRP A 127 4.46 18.18 3.70
CA TRP A 127 3.89 17.12 4.54
C TRP A 127 4.95 16.32 5.29
N VAL A 128 6.05 15.94 4.63
CA VAL A 128 7.15 15.18 5.25
C VAL A 128 7.89 16.03 6.29
N MET A 129 8.07 17.32 6.01
CA MET A 129 8.85 18.22 6.86
C MET A 129 8.04 18.86 8.00
N GLU A 130 6.69 18.76 7.98
CA GLU A 130 5.77 19.47 8.88
C GLU A 130 6.13 19.37 10.37
N PHE A 131 6.55 18.19 10.83
CA PHE A 131 6.92 17.95 12.23
C PHE A 131 8.44 17.85 12.46
N SER A 132 9.24 18.20 11.45
CA SER A 132 10.71 18.08 11.47
C SER A 132 11.45 19.43 11.45
N THR A 133 10.74 20.55 11.43
CA THR A 133 11.31 21.89 11.24
C THR A 133 11.64 22.67 12.52
N GLY A 134 11.15 22.25 13.70
CA GLY A 134 11.27 23.04 14.93
C GLY A 134 12.40 22.65 15.90
N GLN A 135 13.15 21.57 15.65
CA GLN A 135 14.10 21.02 16.65
C GLN A 135 15.45 21.78 16.68
N TYR A 136 15.69 22.71 15.76
CA TYR A 136 16.94 23.46 15.60
C TYR A 136 16.75 24.99 15.56
N GLU A 137 15.62 25.51 16.04
CA GLU A 137 15.34 26.95 15.94
C GLU A 137 15.98 27.80 17.05
N HIS A 138 16.48 27.21 18.15
CA HIS A 138 17.31 27.89 19.17
C HIS A 138 18.38 26.96 19.77
#